data_AF-A0A1I8MCX2-F1
#
_entry.id   AF-A0A1I8MCX2-F1
#
_cell.length_a   1.000
_cell.length_b   1.000
_cell.length_c   1.000
_cell.angle_alpha   90.00
_cell.angle_beta   90.00
_cell.angle_gamma   90.00
#
_symmetry.space_group_name_H-M   'P 1'
#
loop_
_entity.id
_entity.type
_entity.pdbx_description
1 polymer ?
#
loop_
_entity_poly.entity_id
_entity_poly.type
_entity_poly.pdbx_seq_one_letter_code
_entity_poly.pdbx_strand_id
1 'polypeptide(L)'
;MSLKLLKQSVDIVQEELQGSKQNKTSGKRSGSYNIKAEDKKFKPYKKNIQEVKSDLKTKDKKSEENIKRLLALSMNTINIKDAEKIVQRAHKGRYVKKIIPKVKQESIFTEEDFRKFEEEYFNS
;
A
#
# COMPACT_ATOMS: atom_id res chain seq x y z
N MET A 1 -5.84 -39.59 27.27
CA MET A 1 -6.46 -38.30 26.89
C MET A 1 -7.45 -37.92 27.97
N SER A 2 -7.22 -36.82 28.69
CA SER A 2 -8.05 -36.45 29.86
C SER A 2 -9.33 -35.72 29.42
N LEU A 3 -10.46 -36.03 30.05
CA LEU A 3 -11.75 -35.36 29.81
C LEU A 3 -11.68 -33.82 29.99
N LYS A 4 -10.75 -33.36 30.83
CA LYS A 4 -10.50 -31.93 31.07
C LYS A 4 -9.97 -31.21 29.83
N LEU A 5 -9.07 -31.84 29.07
CA LEU A 5 -8.52 -31.28 27.82
C LEU A 5 -9.60 -31.22 26.73
N LEU A 6 -10.45 -32.25 26.66
CA LEU A 6 -11.54 -32.30 25.69
C LEU A 6 -12.58 -31.21 25.97
N LYS A 7 -12.92 -31.00 27.25
CA LYS A 7 -13.77 -29.89 27.66
C LYS A 7 -13.16 -28.52 27.31
N GLN A 8 -11.87 -28.30 27.62
CA GLN A 8 -11.17 -27.08 27.25
C GLN A 8 -11.17 -26.83 25.73
N SER A 9 -10.98 -27.86 24.91
CA SER A 9 -11.01 -27.70 23.46
C SER A 9 -12.38 -27.30 22.92
N VAL A 10 -13.46 -27.76 23.56
CA VAL A 10 -14.84 -27.38 23.19
C VAL A 10 -15.12 -25.93 23.63
N ASP A 11 -14.68 -25.56 24.84
CA ASP A 11 -14.87 -24.20 25.36
C ASP A 11 -14.14 -23.15 24.50
N ILE A 12 -12.89 -23.43 24.06
CA ILE A 12 -12.10 -22.56 23.17
C ILE A 12 -12.82 -22.33 21.83
N VAL A 13 -13.32 -23.40 21.20
CA VAL A 13 -14.03 -23.32 19.92
C VAL A 13 -15.34 -22.53 20.06
N GLN A 14 -15.99 -22.64 21.22
CA GLN A 14 -17.25 -21.97 21.50
C GLN A 14 -17.07 -20.47 21.81
N GLU A 15 -15.93 -20.09 22.40
CA GLU A 15 -15.57 -18.70 22.69
C GLU A 15 -15.14 -17.94 21.42
N GLU A 16 -14.39 -18.60 20.51
CA GLU A 16 -14.05 -18.04 19.19
C GLU A 16 -15.28 -17.75 18.32
N LEU A 17 -16.37 -18.51 18.50
CA LEU A 17 -17.64 -18.29 17.81
C LEU A 17 -18.45 -17.10 18.37
N GLN A 18 -18.13 -16.59 19.56
CA GLN A 18 -18.94 -15.57 20.25
C GLN A 18 -18.22 -14.26 20.60
N GLY A 19 -16.90 -14.16 20.43
CA GLY A 19 -16.10 -13.00 20.86
C GLY A 19 -15.40 -12.22 19.76
N SER A 20 -16.10 -11.35 19.03
CA SER A 20 -15.46 -10.24 18.29
C SER A 20 -15.95 -8.87 18.82
N LYS A 21 -15.50 -8.52 20.03
CA LYS A 21 -15.58 -7.14 20.53
C LYS A 21 -14.24 -6.68 21.10
N GLN A 22 -13.62 -5.80 20.31
CA GLN A 22 -12.70 -4.72 20.66
C GLN A 22 -11.29 -5.07 21.15
N ASN A 23 -10.29 -4.71 20.33
CA ASN A 23 -9.20 -3.83 20.76
C ASN A 23 -8.74 -2.96 19.58
N LYS A 24 -8.81 -1.63 19.78
CA LYS A 24 -8.37 -0.60 18.83
C LYS A 24 -6.88 -0.34 19.05
N THR A 25 -6.06 -0.59 18.03
CA THR A 25 -4.77 0.09 17.87
C THR A 25 -4.76 0.83 16.53
N SER A 26 -4.54 2.13 16.63
CA SER A 26 -4.53 3.10 15.55
C SER A 26 -3.39 2.87 14.55
N GLY A 27 -3.73 2.65 13.28
CA GLY A 27 -2.84 2.73 12.13
C GLY A 27 -3.63 3.22 10.91
N LYS A 28 -3.11 4.25 10.24
CA LYS A 28 -3.83 5.08 9.25
C LYS A 28 -4.19 4.34 7.96
N ARG A 29 -5.36 4.69 7.42
CA ARG A 29 -6.10 4.17 6.25
C ARG A 29 -5.37 4.38 4.92
N SER A 30 -5.54 3.47 3.96
CA SER A 30 -6.16 3.78 2.66
C SER A 30 -6.45 2.51 1.84
N GLY A 31 -7.73 2.16 1.76
CA GLY A 31 -8.25 1.06 0.96
C GLY A 31 -9.75 0.92 1.24
N SER A 32 -10.51 1.95 0.86
CA SER A 32 -11.97 2.00 1.07
C SER A 32 -12.66 1.04 0.11
N TYR A 33 -12.62 -0.26 0.41
CA TYR A 33 -13.63 -1.18 -0.10
C TYR A 33 -14.85 -1.02 0.80
N ASN A 34 -15.91 -0.41 0.26
CA ASN A 34 -17.22 -0.40 0.88
C ASN A 34 -17.77 -1.84 0.86
N ILE A 35 -17.27 -2.69 1.75
CA ILE A 35 -17.92 -3.95 2.07
C ILE A 35 -19.07 -3.57 2.98
N LYS A 36 -20.26 -3.36 2.39
CA LYS A 36 -21.50 -3.38 3.15
C LYS A 36 -21.57 -4.76 3.78
N ALA A 37 -21.20 -4.86 5.06
CA ALA A 37 -21.44 -6.02 5.87
C ALA A 37 -22.96 -6.11 6.06
N GLU A 38 -23.64 -6.72 5.09
CA GLU A 38 -24.95 -7.28 5.37
C GLU A 38 -24.71 -8.53 6.19
N ASP A 39 -24.95 -8.43 7.49
CA ASP A 39 -25.07 -9.55 8.43
C ASP A 39 -26.26 -10.43 8.01
N LYS A 40 -26.10 -11.16 6.91
CA LYS A 40 -27.03 -12.22 6.51
C LYS A 40 -26.73 -13.40 7.41
N LYS A 41 -27.50 -13.50 8.49
CA LYS A 41 -27.66 -14.72 9.28
C LYS A 41 -27.71 -15.91 8.31
N PHE A 42 -26.72 -16.81 8.38
CA PHE A 42 -26.67 -18.03 7.57
C PHE A 42 -27.88 -18.91 7.93
N LYS A 43 -29.00 -18.71 7.24
CA LYS A 43 -30.07 -19.68 7.21
C LYS A 43 -29.57 -20.89 6.40
N PRO A 44 -29.69 -22.13 6.89
CA PRO A 44 -29.39 -23.31 6.10
C PRO A 44 -30.42 -23.40 4.96
N TYR A 45 -30.08 -22.81 3.82
CA TYR A 45 -30.90 -22.83 2.62
C TYR A 45 -30.73 -24.20 1.98
N LYS A 46 -31.73 -25.07 2.12
CA LYS A 46 -31.82 -26.32 1.34
C LYS A 46 -32.10 -25.95 -0.11
N LYS A 47 -31.04 -25.67 -0.87
CA LYS A 47 -31.15 -25.41 -2.32
C LYS A 47 -31.46 -26.70 -3.07
N ASN A 48 -32.29 -26.59 -4.10
CA ASN A 48 -32.58 -27.72 -4.98
C ASN A 48 -31.31 -28.08 -5.79
N ILE A 49 -31.07 -29.37 -6.03
CA ILE A 49 -29.91 -29.87 -6.79
C ILE A 49 -29.84 -29.21 -8.18
N GLN A 50 -30.99 -28.92 -8.81
CA GLN A 50 -31.05 -28.25 -10.11
C GLN A 50 -30.54 -26.80 -10.04
N GLU A 51 -30.89 -26.06 -9.00
CA GLU A 51 -30.42 -24.68 -8.77
C GLU A 51 -28.92 -24.63 -8.50
N VAL A 52 -28.41 -25.60 -7.74
CA VAL A 52 -26.96 -25.72 -7.47
C VAL A 52 -26.20 -26.02 -8.76
N LYS A 53 -26.75 -26.87 -9.65
CA LYS A 53 -26.14 -27.17 -10.96
C LYS A 53 -26.11 -25.94 -11.89
N SER A 54 -27.15 -25.10 -11.89
CA SER A 54 -27.11 -23.84 -12.65
C SER A 54 -26.12 -22.83 -12.07
N ASP A 55 -26.04 -22.73 -10.73
CA ASP A 55 -25.07 -21.86 -10.06
C ASP A 55 -23.63 -22.28 -10.37
N LEU A 56 -23.35 -23.59 -10.44
CA LEU A 56 -22.01 -24.11 -10.79
C LEU A 56 -21.64 -23.78 -12.25
N LYS A 57 -22.54 -23.98 -13.21
CA LYS A 57 -22.31 -23.63 -14.63
C LYS A 57 -21.97 -22.14 -14.84
N THR A 58 -22.51 -21.24 -14.01
CA THR A 58 -22.19 -19.81 -14.09
C THR A 58 -20.85 -19.46 -13.41
N LYS A 59 -20.40 -20.28 -12.45
CA LYS A 59 -19.09 -20.12 -11.79
C LYS A 59 -17.94 -20.56 -12.69
N ASP A 60 -18.17 -21.53 -13.58
CA ASP A 60 -17.16 -21.98 -14.55
C ASP A 60 -16.62 -20.80 -15.38
N LYS A 61 -17.51 -19.95 -15.90
CA LYS A 61 -17.13 -18.72 -16.62
C LYS A 61 -16.29 -17.76 -15.77
N LYS A 62 -16.66 -17.55 -14.51
CA LYS A 62 -15.90 -16.70 -13.58
C LYS A 62 -14.52 -17.30 -13.29
N SER A 63 -14.42 -18.61 -13.15
CA SER A 63 -13.16 -19.30 -12.91
C SER A 63 -12.21 -19.17 -14.12
N GLU A 64 -12.73 -19.31 -15.34
CA GLU A 64 -11.98 -19.10 -16.57
C GLU A 64 -11.48 -17.65 -16.70
N GLU A 65 -12.33 -16.66 -16.42
CA GLU A 65 -11.91 -15.25 -16.40
C GLU A 65 -10.80 -14.99 -15.38
N ASN A 66 -10.90 -15.58 -14.19
CA ASN A 66 -9.88 -15.46 -13.15
C ASN A 66 -8.56 -16.10 -13.58
N ILE A 67 -8.60 -17.27 -14.21
CA ILE A 67 -7.42 -17.94 -14.77
C ILE A 67 -6.78 -17.05 -15.84
N LYS A 68 -7.56 -16.49 -16.77
CA LYS A 68 -7.05 -15.56 -17.80
C LYS A 68 -6.37 -14.34 -17.19
N ARG A 69 -6.96 -13.75 -16.14
CA ARG A 69 -6.36 -12.61 -15.41
C ARG A 69 -5.05 -13.00 -14.73
N LEU A 70 -5.01 -14.14 -14.05
CA LEU A 70 -3.79 -14.65 -13.40
C LEU A 70 -2.67 -14.91 -14.41
N LEU A 71 -3.00 -15.52 -15.55
CA LEU A 71 -2.04 -15.75 -16.63
C LEU A 71 -1.50 -14.42 -17.18
N ALA A 72 -2.37 -13.44 -17.42
CA ALA A 72 -1.95 -12.10 -17.85
C ALA A 72 -1.04 -11.40 -16.84
N LEU A 73 -1.24 -11.61 -15.53
CA LEU A 73 -0.36 -11.08 -14.48
C LEU A 73 0.97 -11.83 -14.40
N SER A 74 0.97 -13.15 -14.64
CA SER A 74 2.18 -13.97 -14.64
C SER A 74 3.12 -13.62 -15.79
N MET A 75 2.55 -13.31 -16.96
CA MET A 75 3.29 -12.85 -18.13
C MET A 75 3.46 -11.34 -18.04
N ASN A 76 4.31 -10.89 -17.12
CA ASN A 76 4.54 -9.47 -16.84
C ASN A 76 5.41 -8.82 -17.94
N THR A 77 4.90 -8.80 -19.17
CA THR A 77 5.53 -8.10 -20.31
C THR A 77 4.99 -6.68 -20.34
N ILE A 78 5.82 -5.72 -19.92
CA ILE A 78 5.47 -4.31 -19.99
C ILE A 78 5.83 -3.80 -21.39
N ASN A 79 4.87 -3.21 -22.09
CA ASN A 79 5.13 -2.53 -23.34
C ASN A 79 6.05 -1.33 -23.10
N ILE A 80 7.02 -1.10 -23.98
CA ILE A 80 7.96 0.03 -23.87
C ILE A 80 7.23 1.37 -23.71
N LYS A 81 6.15 1.58 -24.47
CA LYS A 81 5.31 2.77 -24.40
C LYS A 81 4.65 2.98 -23.02
N ASP A 82 4.28 1.90 -22.34
CA ASP A 82 3.66 1.98 -21.02
C ASP A 82 4.70 2.16 -19.92
N ALA A 83 5.89 1.56 -20.08
CA ALA A 83 7.04 1.82 -19.22
C ALA A 83 7.44 3.31 -19.23
N GLU A 84 7.54 3.91 -20.41
CA GLU A 84 7.84 5.34 -20.57
C GLU A 84 6.80 6.23 -19.86
N LYS A 85 5.50 5.92 -20.01
CA LYS A 85 4.44 6.65 -19.30
C LYS A 85 4.55 6.52 -17.79
N ILE A 86 4.92 5.36 -17.28
CA ILE A 86 5.13 5.13 -15.84
C ILE A 86 6.29 6.00 -15.34
N VAL A 87 7.41 6.02 -16.07
CA VAL A 87 8.58 6.86 -15.75
C VAL A 87 8.20 8.34 -15.77
N GLN A 88 7.57 8.81 -16.84
CA GLN A 88 7.12 10.20 -16.95
C GLN A 88 6.18 10.59 -15.82
N ARG A 89 5.24 9.72 -15.44
CA ARG A 89 4.32 9.95 -14.31
C ARG A 89 5.08 10.01 -12.98
N ALA A 90 6.04 9.12 -12.75
CA ALA A 90 6.87 9.10 -11.55
C ALA A 90 7.70 10.39 -11.41
N HIS A 91 8.19 10.94 -12.52
CA HIS A 91 8.89 12.23 -12.54
C HIS A 91 7.95 13.43 -12.40
N LYS A 92 6.75 13.40 -13.00
CA LYS A 92 5.79 14.52 -12.96
C LYS A 92 5.35 14.93 -11.55
N GLY A 93 5.29 13.98 -10.62
CA GLY A 93 4.92 14.23 -9.22
C GLY A 93 6.08 14.61 -8.30
N ARG A 94 7.33 14.56 -8.77
CA ARG A 94 8.52 14.89 -7.97
C ARG A 94 9.08 16.22 -8.43
N TYR A 95 9.02 17.23 -7.55
CA TYR A 95 9.78 18.46 -7.74
C TYR A 95 11.28 18.12 -7.70
N VAL A 96 11.90 17.99 -8.88
CA VAL A 96 13.36 17.98 -8.97
C VAL A 96 13.81 19.36 -8.53
N LYS A 97 14.44 19.46 -7.35
CA LYS A 97 15.09 20.71 -6.93
C LYS A 97 16.11 21.05 -8.01
N LYS A 98 15.82 22.08 -8.81
CA LYS A 98 16.78 22.58 -9.80
C LYS A 98 18.03 22.97 -9.02
N ILE A 99 19.16 22.40 -9.40
CA ILE A 99 20.46 22.76 -8.83
C ILE A 99 20.67 24.22 -9.25
N ILE A 100 20.51 25.14 -8.31
CA ILE A 100 20.80 26.55 -8.55
C ILE A 100 22.33 26.62 -8.74
N PRO A 101 22.83 27.12 -9.88
CA PRO A 101 24.26 27.27 -10.08
C PRO A 101 24.80 28.16 -8.95
N LYS A 102 25.88 27.71 -8.30
CA LYS A 102 26.56 28.50 -7.27
C LYS A 102 27.10 29.76 -7.96
N VAL A 103 26.40 30.87 -7.77
CA VAL A 103 26.88 32.19 -8.19
C VAL A 103 28.19 32.42 -7.45
N LYS A 104 29.28 32.62 -8.19
CA LYS A 104 30.54 33.05 -7.60
C LYS A 104 30.29 34.46 -7.06
N GLN A 105 30.21 34.61 -5.74
CA GLN A 105 30.12 35.93 -5.13
C GLN A 105 31.49 36.59 -5.30
N GLU A 106 31.53 37.73 -5.97
CA GLU A 106 32.72 38.57 -6.02
C GLU A 106 32.93 39.17 -4.62
N SER A 107 34.17 39.17 -4.14
CA SER A 107 34.52 39.84 -2.89
C SER A 107 34.28 41.33 -3.05
N ILE A 108 33.61 41.94 -2.07
CA ILE A 108 33.42 43.40 -2.01
C ILE A 108 34.72 44.09 -1.61
N PHE A 109 35.64 43.37 -0.95
CA PHE A 109 36.93 43.88 -0.52
C PHE A 109 38.00 43.71 -1.61
N THR A 110 38.73 44.79 -1.84
CA THR A 110 39.91 44.84 -2.71
C THR A 110 41.19 44.52 -1.93
N GLU A 111 42.27 44.19 -2.64
CA GLU A 111 43.58 43.92 -2.01
C GLU A 111 44.11 45.12 -1.21
N GLU A 112 43.74 46.34 -1.58
CA GLU A 112 44.10 47.56 -0.84
C GLU A 112 43.40 47.66 0.51
N ASP A 113 42.15 47.18 0.61
CA ASP A 113 41.39 47.17 1.86
C ASP A 113 42.02 46.21 2.87
N PHE A 114 42.55 45.08 2.40
CA PHE A 114 43.27 44.13 3.25
C PHE A 114 44.58 44.72 3.79
N ARG A 115 45.32 45.49 2.98
CA ARG A 115 46.56 46.16 3.45
C ARG A 115 46.28 47.18 4.54
N LYS A 116 45.25 48.02 4.37
CA LYS A 116 44.85 49.00 5.39
C LYS A 116 44.43 48.32 6.68
N PHE A 117 43.68 47.23 6.59
CA PHE A 117 43.29 46.44 7.76
C PHE A 117 44.50 45.84 8.49
N GLU A 118 45.47 45.29 7.76
CA GLU A 118 46.70 44.75 8.36
C GLU A 118 47.50 45.83 9.10
N GLU A 119 47.67 47.00 8.49
CA GLU A 119 48.37 48.12 9.14
C GLU A 119 47.68 48.55 10.44
N GLU A 120 46.35 48.65 10.46
CA GLU A 120 45.61 48.99 11.68
C GLU A 120 45.68 47.88 12.73
N TYR A 121 45.62 46.62 12.31
CA TYR A 121 45.58 45.48 13.22
C TYR A 121 46.94 45.20 13.88
N PHE A 122 48.04 45.36 13.13
CA PHE A 122 49.39 45.08 13.62
C PHE A 122 50.11 46.30 14.22
N ASN A 123 49.67 47.52 13.92
CA ASN A 123 50.20 48.73 14.55
C ASN A 123 49.36 49.22 15.74
N SER A 124 48.44 48.39 16.25
CA SER A 124 47.71 48.62 17.52
C SER A 124 48.44 48.08 18.74
#